data_AF-A0A919N1K0-F1
#
_entry.id   AF-A0A919N1K0-F1
#
_cell.length_a   1.000
_cell.length_b   1.000
_cell.length_c   1.000
_cell.angle_alpha   90.00
_cell.angle_beta   90.00
_cell.angle_gamma   90.00
#
_symmetry.space_group_name_H-M   'P 1'
#
loop_
_entity.id
_entity.type
_entity.pdbx_description
1 polymer ?
#
loop_
_entity_poly.entity_id
_entity_poly.type
_entity_poly.pdbx_seq_one_letter_code
_entity_poly.pdbx_strand_id
1 'polypeptide(L)'
;MNSELTPSVPPDPTGATAPDELAERLHALMRARRRSVDSVVRRSRDAGTPISRATTYNLIRGTGAPRRDSLVAFLRGCGIPPREQIRWLTAFDRVHRGGSATPASGLGSAA
;
A
#
# COMPACT_ATOMS: atom_id res chain seq x y z
N MET A 1 12.19 33.48 -11.51
CA MET A 1 11.37 32.31 -11.90
C MET A 1 11.32 31.34 -10.73
N ASN A 2 10.20 31.30 -10.00
CA ASN A 2 9.99 30.35 -8.91
C ASN A 2 9.75 28.97 -9.52
N SER A 3 10.67 28.04 -9.31
CA SER A 3 10.45 26.63 -9.54
C SER A 3 9.39 26.17 -8.56
N GLU A 4 8.18 25.91 -9.06
CA GLU A 4 7.16 25.14 -8.34
C GLU A 4 7.75 23.75 -8.09
N LEU A 5 8.49 23.64 -6.99
CA LEU A 5 8.64 22.39 -6.25
C LEU A 5 7.21 21.97 -5.93
N THR A 6 6.59 21.17 -6.79
CA THR A 6 5.42 20.41 -6.39
C THR A 6 5.85 19.71 -5.11
N PRO A 7 5.24 20.04 -3.95
CA PRO A 7 5.64 19.40 -2.71
C PRO A 7 5.46 17.91 -2.99
N SER A 8 6.52 17.15 -2.74
CA SER A 8 6.50 15.69 -2.72
C SER A 8 5.48 15.30 -1.67
N VAL A 9 4.19 15.31 -2.05
CA VAL A 9 3.10 14.83 -1.22
C VAL A 9 3.47 13.38 -0.98
N PRO A 10 3.77 12.98 0.27
CA PRO A 10 3.96 11.56 0.55
C PRO A 10 2.70 10.87 0.02
N PRO A 11 2.82 9.83 -0.82
CA PRO A 11 1.66 9.22 -1.46
C PRO A 11 0.67 8.86 -0.36
N ASP A 12 -0.41 9.62 -0.28
CA ASP A 12 -1.29 9.56 0.86
C ASP A 12 -2.10 8.26 0.70
N PRO A 13 -1.94 7.29 1.62
CA PRO A 13 -2.57 5.99 1.46
C PRO A 13 -4.08 6.07 1.66
N THR A 14 -4.58 7.15 2.29
CA THR A 14 -5.97 7.28 2.74
C THR A 14 -6.95 7.51 1.60
N GLY A 15 -6.48 7.96 0.44
CA GLY A 15 -7.30 8.15 -0.76
C GLY A 15 -7.53 6.90 -1.60
N ALA A 16 -6.85 5.78 -1.32
CA ALA A 16 -7.05 4.55 -2.09
C ALA A 16 -8.39 3.91 -1.74
N THR A 17 -9.27 3.80 -2.73
CA THR A 17 -10.58 3.12 -2.61
C THR A 17 -10.59 1.74 -3.25
N ALA A 18 -9.55 1.40 -4.02
CA ALA A 18 -9.37 0.12 -4.67
C ALA A 18 -7.97 -0.48 -4.40
N PRO A 19 -7.80 -1.82 -4.46
CA PRO A 19 -6.50 -2.47 -4.26
C PRO A 19 -5.46 -2.07 -5.33
N ASP A 20 -5.88 -1.86 -6.57
CA ASP A 20 -5.01 -1.43 -7.67
C ASP A 20 -4.47 0.00 -7.44
N GLU A 21 -5.36 0.88 -6.98
CA GLU A 21 -5.03 2.24 -6.56
C GLU A 21 -4.06 2.29 -5.38
N LEU A 22 -4.16 1.36 -4.44
CA LEU A 22 -3.20 1.21 -3.35
C LEU A 22 -1.84 0.75 -3.87
N ALA A 23 -1.83 -0.17 -4.84
CA ALA A 23 -0.62 -0.71 -5.45
C ALA A 23 0.17 0.35 -6.23
N GLU A 24 -0.51 1.18 -7.02
CA GLU A 24 0.06 2.34 -7.70
C GLU A 24 0.71 3.31 -6.70
N ARG A 25 0.06 3.56 -5.56
CA ARG A 25 0.61 4.41 -4.48
C ARG A 25 1.84 3.78 -3.80
N LEU A 26 1.84 2.47 -3.57
CA LEU A 26 3.02 1.75 -3.08
C LEU A 26 4.19 1.81 -4.06
N HIS A 27 3.89 1.70 -5.35
CA HIS A 27 4.88 1.81 -6.41
C HIS A 27 5.45 3.24 -6.51
N ALA A 28 4.60 4.25 -6.40
CA ALA A 28 5.00 5.66 -6.34
C ALA A 28 5.88 5.95 -5.10
N LEU A 29 5.52 5.40 -3.92
CA LEU A 29 6.32 5.50 -2.70
C LEU A 29 7.72 4.91 -2.91
N MET A 30 7.79 3.73 -3.52
CA MET A 30 9.03 3.04 -3.81
C MET A 30 9.92 3.87 -4.76
N ARG A 31 9.34 4.44 -5.82
CA ARG A 31 10.04 5.33 -6.75
C ARG A 31 10.51 6.63 -6.10
N ALA A 32 9.67 7.29 -5.31
CA ALA A 32 10.01 8.52 -4.61
C ALA A 32 11.22 8.34 -3.68
N ARG A 33 11.32 7.16 -3.04
CA ARG A 33 12.45 6.79 -2.18
C ARG A 33 13.68 6.26 -2.95
N ARG A 34 13.63 6.24 -4.28
CA ARG A 34 14.63 5.63 -5.18
C ARG A 34 15.01 4.20 -4.76
N ARG A 35 14.01 3.40 -4.37
CA ARG A 35 14.22 2.01 -3.96
C ARG A 35 13.85 1.07 -5.09
N SER A 36 14.69 0.06 -5.31
CA SER A 36 14.36 -1.06 -6.18
C SER A 36 13.74 -2.19 -5.35
N VAL A 37 12.92 -3.03 -5.99
CA VAL A 37 12.36 -4.26 -5.40
C VAL A 37 13.44 -5.08 -4.68
N ASP A 38 14.62 -5.21 -5.29
CA ASP A 38 15.82 -5.82 -4.71
C ASP A 38 16.25 -5.24 -3.35
N SER A 39 16.26 -3.91 -3.26
CA SER A 39 16.66 -3.22 -2.04
C SER A 39 15.61 -3.37 -0.94
N VAL A 40 14.33 -3.41 -1.32
CA VAL A 40 13.22 -3.68 -0.40
C VAL A 40 13.36 -5.10 0.14
N VAL A 41 13.45 -6.12 -0.71
CA VAL A 41 13.61 -7.52 -0.31
C VAL A 41 14.83 -7.70 0.61
N ARG A 42 15.98 -7.12 0.25
CA ARG A 42 17.20 -7.20 1.05
C ARG A 42 17.04 -6.55 2.43
N ARG A 43 16.47 -5.34 2.50
CA ARG A 43 16.23 -4.64 3.77
C ARG A 43 15.15 -5.31 4.62
N SER A 44 14.09 -5.86 4.01
CA SER A 44 13.06 -6.60 4.72
C SER A 44 13.64 -7.87 5.37
N ARG A 45 14.55 -8.56 4.67
CA ARG A 45 15.34 -9.68 5.22
C ARG A 45 16.21 -9.24 6.40
N ASP A 46 16.95 -8.14 6.24
CA ASP A 46 17.81 -7.56 7.28
C ASP A 46 16.99 -7.16 8.53
N ALA A 47 15.78 -6.63 8.33
CA ALA A 47 14.84 -6.28 9.38
C ALA A 47 14.09 -7.49 10.01
N GLY A 48 14.44 -8.73 9.63
CA GLY A 48 13.85 -9.96 10.19
C GLY A 48 12.47 -10.34 9.63
N THR A 49 11.99 -9.66 8.60
CA THR A 49 10.71 -9.96 7.94
C THR A 49 10.95 -10.24 6.45
N PRO A 50 11.47 -11.43 6.08
CA PRO A 50 11.80 -11.74 4.71
C PRO A 50 10.55 -11.73 3.82
N ILE A 51 10.63 -11.03 2.69
CA ILE A 51 9.58 -11.01 1.66
C ILE A 51 10.15 -11.51 0.34
N SER A 52 9.38 -12.33 -0.37
CA SER A 52 9.75 -12.81 -1.70
C SER A 52 9.60 -11.70 -2.74
N ARG A 53 10.44 -11.76 -3.78
CA ARG A 53 10.30 -10.88 -4.96
C ARG A 53 8.90 -10.93 -5.57
N ALA A 54 8.35 -12.15 -5.73
CA ALA A 54 7.01 -12.36 -6.27
C ALA A 54 5.93 -11.64 -5.43
N THR A 55 6.00 -11.74 -4.10
CA THR A 55 5.10 -11.04 -3.19
C THR A 55 5.24 -9.52 -3.30
N THR A 56 6.46 -9.02 -3.50
CA THR A 56 6.70 -7.59 -3.72
C THR A 56 6.10 -7.13 -5.04
N TYR A 57 6.26 -7.91 -6.12
CA TYR A 57 5.63 -7.66 -7.41
C TYR A 57 4.10 -7.68 -7.34
N ASN A 58 3.53 -8.64 -6.60
CA ASN A 58 2.10 -8.73 -6.36
C ASN A 58 1.57 -7.50 -5.62
N LEU A 59 2.31 -6.99 -4.63
CA LEU A 59 1.94 -5.78 -3.88
C LEU A 59 1.95 -4.52 -4.75
N ILE A 60 2.97 -4.34 -5.60
CA ILE A 60 3.05 -3.14 -6.47
C ILE A 60 2.15 -3.22 -7.71
N ARG A 61 1.71 -4.42 -8.09
CA ARG A 61 0.76 -4.62 -9.20
C ARG A 61 -0.69 -4.75 -8.73
N GLY A 62 -0.93 -4.80 -7.42
CA GLY A 62 -2.27 -5.04 -6.87
C GLY A 62 -2.82 -6.44 -7.21
N THR A 63 -1.97 -7.33 -7.71
CA THR A 63 -2.37 -8.67 -8.17
C THR A 63 -2.16 -9.71 -7.09
N GLY A 64 -3.16 -10.57 -6.89
CA GLY A 64 -3.16 -11.63 -5.88
C GLY A 64 -3.86 -11.20 -4.58
N ALA A 65 -3.79 -12.05 -3.54
CA ALA A 65 -4.31 -11.75 -2.21
C ALA A 65 -3.15 -11.29 -1.31
N PRO A 66 -2.75 -10.00 -1.35
CA PRO A 66 -1.70 -9.51 -0.46
C PRO A 66 -2.10 -9.75 1.00
N ARG A 67 -1.16 -10.24 1.81
CA ARG A 67 -1.37 -10.37 3.26
C ARG A 67 -0.89 -9.11 3.96
N ARG A 68 -1.52 -8.81 5.09
CA ARG A 68 -1.14 -7.68 5.96
C ARG A 68 0.34 -7.76 6.36
N ASP A 69 0.84 -8.95 6.70
CA ASP A 69 2.27 -9.19 6.98
C ASP A 69 3.18 -8.86 5.80
N SER A 70 2.78 -9.20 4.58
CA SER A 70 3.55 -8.87 3.38
C SER A 70 3.64 -7.36 3.16
N LEU A 71 2.55 -6.64 3.42
CA LEU A 71 2.56 -5.18 3.36
C LEU A 71 3.50 -4.58 4.42
N VAL A 72 3.46 -5.08 5.66
CA VAL A 72 4.38 -4.65 6.73
C VAL A 72 5.83 -4.89 6.34
N ALA A 73 6.16 -6.08 5.82
CA ALA A 73 7.51 -6.40 5.37
C ALA A 73 7.97 -5.46 4.26
N PHE A 74 7.10 -5.14 3.29
CA PHE A 74 7.39 -4.17 2.23
C PHE A 74 7.65 -2.77 2.78
N LEU A 75 6.78 -2.26 3.66
CA LEU A 75 6.91 -0.93 4.26
C LEU A 75 8.18 -0.81 5.11
N ARG A 76 8.55 -1.86 5.84
CA ARG A 76 9.83 -1.95 6.57
C ARG A 76 11.02 -1.93 5.61
N GLY A 77 10.93 -2.65 4.48
CA GLY A 77 11.95 -2.62 3.43
C GLY A 77 12.08 -1.25 2.74
N CYS A 78 11.00 -0.49 2.67
CA CYS A 78 11.01 0.92 2.24
C CYS A 78 11.56 1.88 3.30
N GLY A 79 11.68 1.45 4.56
CA GLY A 79 12.13 2.28 5.69
C GLY A 79 11.05 3.17 6.29
N ILE A 80 9.78 2.78 6.18
CA ILE A 80 8.64 3.54 6.71
C ILE A 80 8.54 3.31 8.22
N PRO A 81 8.47 4.37 9.06
CA PRO A 81 8.36 4.23 10.50
C PRO A 81 7.00 3.60 10.91
N PRO A 82 6.92 2.93 12.08
CA PRO A 82 5.71 2.21 12.51
C PRO A 82 4.45 3.08 12.53
N ARG A 83 4.58 4.35 12.92
CA ARG A 83 3.48 5.32 12.93
C ARG A 83 2.87 5.55 11.55
N GLU A 84 3.69 5.55 10.51
CA GLU A 84 3.24 5.75 9.14
C GLU A 84 2.75 4.42 8.54
N GLN A 85 3.34 3.29 8.94
CA GLN A 85 2.84 1.95 8.59
C GLN A 85 1.37 1.76 8.99
N ILE A 86 0.95 2.28 10.14
CA ILE A 86 -0.45 2.19 10.59
C ILE A 86 -1.40 2.79 9.55
N ARG A 87 -1.07 3.94 8.94
CA ARG A 87 -1.91 4.58 7.92
C ARG A 87 -2.07 3.70 6.68
N TRP A 88 -0.98 3.09 6.21
CA TRP A 88 -0.99 2.14 5.10
C TRP A 88 -1.79 0.88 5.41
N LEU A 89 -1.64 0.35 6.63
CA LEU A 89 -2.38 -0.84 7.08
C LEU A 89 -3.87 -0.56 7.21
N THR A 90 -4.26 0.62 7.69
CA THR A 90 -5.67 1.02 7.78
C THR A 90 -6.28 1.23 6.39
N ALA A 91 -5.56 1.86 5.46
CA ALA A 91 -6.01 1.99 4.08
C ALA A 91 -6.18 0.61 3.42
N PHE A 92 -5.18 -0.27 3.59
CA PHE A 92 -5.22 -1.65 3.11
C PHE A 92 -6.42 -2.44 3.64
N ASP A 93 -6.68 -2.35 4.95
CA ASP A 93 -7.85 -3.00 5.56
C ASP A 93 -9.15 -2.45 4.97
N ARG A 94 -9.27 -1.13 4.80
CA ARG A 94 -10.46 -0.52 4.18
C ARG A 94 -10.72 -1.02 2.76
N VAL A 95 -9.70 -1.07 1.89
CA VAL A 95 -9.91 -1.54 0.50
C VAL A 95 -10.18 -3.04 0.40
N HIS A 96 -9.61 -3.87 1.29
CA HIS A 96 -9.83 -5.32 1.27
C HIS A 96 -11.07 -5.76 2.06
N ARG A 97 -11.49 -5.00 3.07
CA ARG A 97 -12.71 -5.24 3.87
C ARG A 97 -13.94 -4.60 3.24
N GLY A 98 -13.78 -3.45 2.57
CA GLY A 98 -14.84 -2.76 1.84
C GLY A 98 -15.28 -3.49 0.57
N GLY A 99 -14.44 -4.37 0.01
CA GLY A 99 -14.79 -5.22 -1.13
C GLY A 99 -15.74 -6.38 -0.82
N SER A 100 -15.99 -6.67 0.46
CA SER A 100 -16.97 -7.67 0.91
C SER A 100 -18.19 -7.06 1.62
N ALA A 101 -18.21 -5.74 1.81
CA ALA A 101 -19.45 -5.04 2.12
C ALA A 101 -20.26 -4.92 0.83
N THR A 102 -21.06 -5.95 0.56
CA THR A 102 -22.26 -5.83 -0.27
C THR A 102 -22.91 -4.48 0.05
N PRO A 103 -23.28 -3.64 -0.93
CA PRO A 103 -24.20 -2.57 -0.62
C PRO A 103 -25.48 -3.26 -0.16
N ALA A 104 -25.68 -3.33 1.15
CA ALA A 104 -26.99 -3.52 1.72
C ALA A 104 -27.78 -2.24 1.40
N SER A 105 -28.14 -2.08 0.13
CA SER A 105 -29.29 -1.32 -0.31
C SER A 105 -30.53 -2.13 0.07
N GLY A 106 -30.66 -2.38 1.37
CA GLY A 106 -31.88 -2.83 2.02
C GLY A 106 -32.53 -1.60 2.64
N LEU A 107 -32.94 -0.65 1.81
CA LEU A 107 -33.88 0.38 2.24
C LEU A 107 -34.66 0.88 1.02
N GLY A 108 -35.77 0.22 0.76
CA GLY A 108 -36.74 0.52 -0.28
C GLY A 108 -38.07 -0.12 0.07
N SER A 109 -38.63 0.33 1.19
CA SER A 109 -40.00 0.03 1.61
C SER A 109 -40.99 0.81 0.73
N ALA A 110 -42.21 0.28 0.64
CA ALA A 110 -43.44 0.85 0.08
C ALA A 110 -43.66 0.76 -1.44
N ALA A 111 -44.50 -0.20 -1.84
CA ALA A 111 -45.81 0.08 -2.46
C ALA A 111 -46.68 -1.19 -2.39
#